data_AF-A0A2M7A871-F1
#
_entry.id   AF-A0A2M7A871-F1
#
_cell.length_a   1.000
_cell.length_b   1.000
_cell.length_c   1.000
_cell.angle_alpha   90.00
_cell.angle_beta   90.00
_cell.angle_gamma   90.00
#
_symmetry.space_group_name_H-M   'P 1'
#
loop_
_entity.id
_entity.type
_entity.pdbx_description
1 polymer ?
#
loop_
_entity_poly.entity_id
_entity_poly.type
_entity_poly.pdbx_seq_one_letter_code
_entity_poly.pdbx_strand_id
1 'polypeptide(L)'
;MKSRTAVVPVVLEGKVLFTIELLDERPEGFSVCVPELGIYTFGTTEQQTLRRVHPHVADKYQDLINSPTPLNDNEEEYLRHYRTLIVPALIEASLRSPRPSASRHWKNLLRMVPIVPEVSAPV
;
A
#
# COMPACT_ATOMS: atom_id res chain seq x y z
N MET A 1 6.06 19.61 24.36
CA MET A 1 6.69 18.94 23.19
C MET A 1 5.81 19.24 21.98
N LYS A 2 6.37 19.67 20.85
CA LYS A 2 5.58 19.96 19.65
C LYS A 2 5.33 18.64 18.94
N SER A 3 4.07 18.20 18.86
CA SER A 3 3.66 17.10 17.98
C SER A 3 4.11 17.44 16.56
N ARG A 4 5.04 16.65 16.05
CA ARG A 4 5.58 16.81 14.71
C ARG A 4 4.81 15.86 13.80
N THR A 5 3.66 16.30 13.34
CA THR A 5 2.90 15.56 12.33
C THR A 5 3.71 15.60 11.04
N ALA A 6 4.31 14.47 10.68
CA ALA A 6 5.12 14.31 9.48
C ALA A 6 4.37 13.43 8.49
N VAL A 7 4.23 13.89 7.26
CA VAL A 7 3.62 13.11 6.17
C VAL A 7 4.73 12.57 5.30
N VAL A 8 4.83 11.25 5.21
CA VAL A 8 5.82 10.53 4.40
C VAL A 8 5.11 9.93 3.18
N PRO A 9 5.28 10.49 1.97
CA PRO A 9 4.68 9.91 0.78
C PRO A 9 5.42 8.65 0.37
N VAL A 10 4.69 7.56 0.14
CA VAL A 10 5.24 6.36 -0.49
C VAL A 10 5.13 6.53 -1.99
N VAL A 11 6.27 6.73 -2.65
CA VAL A 11 6.35 7.03 -4.07
C VAL A 11 6.97 5.86 -4.83
N LEU A 12 6.41 5.56 -6.00
CA LEU A 12 7.01 4.67 -6.98
C LEU A 12 6.99 5.35 -8.35
N GLU A 13 8.15 5.48 -8.98
CA GLU A 13 8.29 6.09 -10.32
C GLU A 13 7.65 7.49 -10.42
N GLY A 14 7.74 8.29 -9.35
CA GLY A 14 7.16 9.65 -9.29
C GLY A 14 5.66 9.70 -9.00
N LYS A 15 4.98 8.55 -8.87
CA LYS A 15 3.56 8.47 -8.45
C LYS A 15 3.48 8.23 -6.95
N VAL A 16 2.73 9.07 -6.24
CA VAL A 16 2.39 8.84 -4.83
C VAL A 16 1.38 7.71 -4.77
N LEU A 17 1.73 6.59 -4.12
CA LEU A 17 0.89 5.42 -3.97
C LEU A 17 -0.06 5.56 -2.78
N PHE A 18 0.46 6.07 -1.65
CA PHE A 18 -0.28 6.37 -0.43
C PHE A 18 0.63 7.22 0.48
N THR A 19 0.06 7.80 1.51
CA THR A 19 0.78 8.60 2.49
C THR A 19 0.84 7.89 3.84
N ILE A 20 1.93 8.10 4.56
CA ILE A 20 2.07 7.65 5.94
C ILE A 20 2.09 8.90 6.81
N GLU A 21 1.10 9.05 7.67
CA GLU A 21 1.05 10.15 8.63
C GLU A 21 1.62 9.68 9.96
N LEU A 22 2.66 10.37 10.43
CA LEU A 22 3.17 10.22 11.79
C LEU A 22 2.24 11.00 12.73
N LEU A 23 1.50 10.28 13.56
CA LEU A 23 0.42 10.86 14.36
C LEU A 23 0.98 11.56 15.60
N ASP A 24 1.74 10.85 16.43
CA ASP A 24 2.38 11.40 17.62
C ASP A 24 3.55 10.51 18.09
N GLU A 25 4.52 11.16 18.73
CA GLU A 25 5.54 10.50 19.55
C GLU A 25 4.94 10.27 20.94
N ARG A 26 4.84 9.00 21.32
CA ARG A 26 4.42 8.58 22.67
C ARG A 26 5.66 8.29 23.52
N PRO A 27 5.54 8.32 24.86
CA PRO A 27 6.66 7.99 25.76
C PRO A 27 7.33 6.63 25.46
N GLU A 28 6.59 5.71 24.84
CA GLU A 28 7.01 4.34 24.58
C GLU A 28 7.14 4.00 23.08
N GLY A 29 6.97 4.97 22.16
CA GLY A 29 7.11 4.71 20.72
C GLY A 29 6.42 5.69 19.78
N PHE A 30 6.16 5.24 18.56
CA PHE A 30 5.64 6.04 17.45
C PHE A 30 4.37 5.41 16.89
N SER A 31 3.36 6.25 16.66
CA SER A 31 2.13 5.86 15.97
C SER A 31 2.10 6.44 14.56
N VAL A 32 1.72 5.62 13.58
CA VAL A 32 1.47 6.07 12.21
C VAL A 32 0.14 5.55 11.71
N CYS A 33 -0.42 6.24 10.72
CA CYS A 33 -1.53 5.73 9.93
C CYS A 33 -1.29 5.87 8.42
N VAL A 34 -2.05 5.09 7.65
CA VAL A 34 -2.24 5.28 6.20
C VAL A 34 -3.72 5.62 6.01
N PRO A 35 -4.08 6.91 5.91
CA PRO A 35 -5.46 7.35 5.91
C PRO A 35 -6.24 6.79 4.73
N GLU A 36 -5.60 6.66 3.57
CA GLU A 36 -6.23 6.13 2.34
C GLU A 36 -6.65 4.66 2.46
N LEU A 37 -6.19 3.96 3.49
CA LEU A 37 -6.42 2.51 3.69
C LEU A 37 -6.97 2.16 5.08
N GLY A 38 -7.20 3.15 5.93
CA GLY A 38 -7.63 2.94 7.31
C GLY A 38 -6.65 2.09 8.13
N ILE A 39 -5.35 2.12 7.81
CA ILE A 39 -4.33 1.34 8.52
C ILE A 39 -3.76 2.16 9.65
N TYR A 40 -3.61 1.54 10.82
CA TYR A 40 -2.95 2.12 11.99
C TYR A 40 -1.92 1.13 12.52
N THR A 41 -0.70 1.61 12.79
CA THR A 41 0.34 0.76 13.40
C THR A 41 1.20 1.54 14.39
N PHE A 42 1.91 0.79 15.23
CA PHE A 42 2.74 1.30 16.30
C PHE A 42 4.07 0.53 16.36
N GLY A 43 5.13 1.22 16.76
CA GLY A 43 6.44 0.62 16.99
C GLY A 43 7.29 1.43 17.95
N THR A 44 8.38 0.84 18.44
CA THR A 44 9.23 1.46 19.47
C THR A 44 10.15 2.53 18.89
N THR A 45 10.41 2.48 17.57
CA THR A 45 11.17 3.50 16.85
C THR A 45 10.43 3.93 15.60
N GLU A 46 10.64 5.18 15.16
CA GLU A 46 10.05 5.74 13.94
C GLU A 46 10.37 4.84 12.73
N GLN A 47 11.64 4.46 12.56
CA GLN A 47 12.07 3.63 11.44
C GLN A 47 11.41 2.24 11.43
N GLN A 48 11.27 1.60 12.59
CA GLN A 48 10.58 0.31 12.69
C GLN A 48 9.10 0.47 12.33
N THR A 49 8.46 1.54 12.82
CA THR A 49 7.05 1.82 12.60
C THR A 49 6.77 2.06 11.12
N LEU A 50 7.57 2.89 10.45
CA LEU A 50 7.49 3.11 9.00
C LEU A 50 7.69 1.81 8.21
N ARG A 51 8.67 0.97 8.59
CA ARG A 51 8.91 -0.32 7.93
C ARG A 51 7.73 -1.30 8.06
N ARG A 52 6.97 -1.22 9.17
CA ARG A 52 5.78 -2.06 9.41
C ARG A 52 4.57 -1.67 8.56
N VAL A 53 4.53 -0.44 8.04
CA VAL A 53 3.40 -0.02 7.19
C VAL A 53 3.30 -0.86 5.92
N HIS A 54 4.42 -1.09 5.23
CA HIS A 54 4.42 -1.83 3.97
C HIS A 54 3.79 -3.24 4.04
N PRO A 55 4.15 -4.12 5.01
CA PRO A 55 3.48 -5.41 5.14
C PRO A 55 1.99 -5.25 5.50
N HIS A 56 1.61 -4.33 6.40
CA HIS A 56 0.19 -4.11 6.72
C HIS A 56 -0.64 -3.66 5.51
N VAL A 57 -0.08 -2.80 4.65
CA VAL A 57 -0.71 -2.39 3.38
C VAL A 57 -0.89 -3.60 2.47
N ALA A 58 0.13 -4.44 2.36
CA ALA A 58 0.06 -5.64 1.53
C ALA A 58 -0.98 -6.65 2.06
N ASP A 59 -0.98 -6.90 3.37
CA ASP A 59 -1.93 -7.80 4.01
C ASP A 59 -3.36 -7.27 3.87
N LYS A 60 -3.59 -5.96 4.06
CA LYS A 60 -4.91 -5.34 3.86
C LYS A 60 -5.44 -5.60 2.46
N TYR A 61 -4.63 -5.42 1.42
CA TYR A 61 -5.07 -5.72 0.05
C TYR A 61 -5.27 -7.20 -0.21
N GLN A 62 -4.42 -8.05 0.35
CA GLN A 62 -4.60 -9.49 0.27
C GLN A 62 -5.95 -9.91 0.88
N ASP A 63 -6.31 -9.35 2.03
CA ASP A 63 -7.58 -9.62 2.70
C ASP A 63 -8.77 -9.12 1.87
N LEU A 64 -8.68 -7.91 1.33
CA LEU A 64 -9.72 -7.34 0.47
C LEU A 64 -9.94 -8.15 -0.82
N ILE A 65 -8.87 -8.62 -1.46
CA ILE A 65 -8.95 -9.42 -2.69
C ILE A 65 -9.58 -10.78 -2.42
N ASN A 66 -9.30 -11.40 -1.26
CA ASN A 66 -9.78 -12.73 -0.91
C ASN A 66 -10.98 -12.72 0.04
N SER A 67 -11.63 -11.56 0.22
CA SER A 67 -12.71 -11.44 1.20
C SER A 67 -13.81 -12.47 0.89
N PRO A 68 -14.17 -13.35 1.85
CA PRO A 68 -15.23 -14.33 1.65
C PRO A 68 -16.63 -13.71 1.74
N THR A 69 -16.71 -12.46 2.23
CA THR A 69 -17.93 -11.69 2.36
C THR A 69 -17.88 -10.47 1.44
N PRO A 70 -19.05 -9.93 1.02
CA PRO A 70 -19.10 -8.66 0.31
C PRO A 70 -18.37 -7.56 1.10
N LEU A 71 -17.64 -6.74 0.37
CA LEU A 71 -16.94 -5.57 0.92
C LEU A 71 -17.95 -4.47 1.23
N ASN A 72 -17.68 -3.66 2.24
CA ASN A 72 -18.42 -2.40 2.43
C ASN A 72 -17.86 -1.28 1.53
N ASP A 73 -18.57 -0.14 1.47
CA ASP A 73 -18.20 1.00 0.61
C ASP A 73 -16.74 1.46 0.77
N ASN A 74 -16.23 1.53 2.01
CA ASN A 74 -14.85 1.93 2.27
C ASN A 74 -13.87 0.87 1.76
N GLU A 75 -14.18 -0.40 1.96
CA GLU A 75 -13.36 -1.52 1.53
C GLU A 75 -13.32 -1.66 0.00
N GLU A 76 -14.45 -1.40 -0.68
CA GLU A 76 -14.50 -1.28 -2.13
C GLU A 76 -13.63 -0.11 -2.63
N GLU A 77 -13.66 1.03 -1.94
CA GLU A 77 -12.82 2.18 -2.27
C GLU A 77 -11.32 1.86 -2.10
N TYR A 78 -10.92 1.18 -1.01
CA TYR A 78 -9.54 0.74 -0.82
C TYR A 78 -9.10 -0.21 -1.94
N LEU A 79 -9.96 -1.18 -2.30
CA LEU A 79 -9.65 -2.12 -3.38
C LEU A 79 -9.62 -1.43 -4.75
N ARG A 80 -10.45 -0.40 -4.97
CA ARG A 80 -10.38 0.45 -6.16
C ARG A 80 -9.04 1.18 -6.23
N HIS A 81 -8.62 1.83 -5.14
CA HIS A 81 -7.32 2.53 -5.04
C HIS A 81 -6.16 1.59 -5.39
N TYR A 82 -6.19 0.36 -4.87
CA TYR A 82 -5.22 -0.68 -5.22
C TYR A 82 -5.19 -0.98 -6.72
N ARG A 83 -6.34 -1.24 -7.31
CA ARG A 83 -6.48 -1.65 -8.72
C ARG A 83 -6.13 -0.54 -9.69
N THR A 84 -6.43 0.73 -9.38
CA THR A 84 -6.27 1.85 -10.31
C THR A 84 -4.96 2.59 -10.17
N LEU A 85 -4.33 2.55 -8.98
CA LEU A 85 -3.10 3.31 -8.72
C LEU A 85 -1.91 2.38 -8.45
N ILE A 86 -2.04 1.50 -7.46
CA ILE A 86 -0.90 0.71 -6.97
C ILE A 86 -0.48 -0.36 -7.97
N VAL A 87 -1.44 -1.14 -8.46
CA VAL A 87 -1.16 -2.22 -9.41
C VAL A 87 -0.52 -1.70 -10.70
N PRO A 88 -1.07 -0.67 -11.39
CA PRO A 88 -0.44 -0.13 -12.60
C PRO A 88 0.96 0.42 -12.33
N ALA A 89 1.17 1.13 -11.21
CA ALA A 89 2.50 1.65 -10.86
C ALA A 89 3.52 0.52 -10.62
N LEU A 90 3.11 -0.57 -9.96
CA LEU A 90 3.97 -1.74 -9.76
C LEU A 90 4.28 -2.47 -11.07
N ILE A 91 3.30 -2.60 -11.98
CA ILE A 91 3.51 -3.18 -13.31
C ILE A 91 4.49 -2.33 -14.11
N GLU A 92 4.25 -1.02 -14.22
CA GLU A 92 5.14 -0.09 -14.94
C GLU A 92 6.58 -0.15 -14.42
N ALA A 93 6.76 -0.15 -13.09
CA ALA A 93 8.08 -0.28 -12.47
C ALA A 93 8.75 -1.62 -12.80
N SER A 94 7.98 -2.72 -12.79
CA SER A 94 8.50 -4.05 -13.11
C SER A 94 8.90 -4.21 -14.59
N LEU A 95 8.19 -3.54 -15.51
CA LEU A 95 8.51 -3.56 -16.94
C LEU A 95 9.76 -2.73 -17.25
N ARG A 96 9.95 -1.59 -16.57
CA ARG A 96 11.14 -0.73 -16.74
C ARG A 96 12.40 -1.31 -16.10
N SER A 97 12.24 -2.14 -15.07
CA SER A 97 13.36 -2.81 -14.39
C SER A 97 12.95 -4.24 -14.03
N PRO A 98 13.35 -5.26 -14.83
CA PRO A 98 12.97 -6.67 -14.61
C PRO A 98 13.46 -7.24 -13.28
N ARG A 99 14.37 -6.53 -12.60
CA ARG A 99 14.80 -6.80 -11.24
C ARG A 99 14.30 -5.68 -10.33
N PRO A 100 12.99 -5.59 -10.03
CA PRO A 100 12.60 -4.71 -8.96
C PRO A 100 13.15 -5.33 -7.68
N SER A 101 13.90 -4.55 -6.89
CA SER A 101 14.10 -4.81 -5.47
C SER A 101 12.79 -4.67 -4.68
N ALA A 102 11.65 -4.94 -5.32
CA ALA A 102 10.34 -5.01 -4.71
C ALA A 102 10.43 -6.09 -3.62
N SER A 103 10.13 -5.67 -2.39
CA SER A 103 10.04 -6.56 -1.25
C SER A 103 9.09 -7.72 -1.55
N ARG A 104 9.29 -8.86 -0.88
CA ARG A 104 8.48 -10.09 -1.09
C ARG A 104 6.97 -9.82 -1.05
N HIS A 105 6.54 -8.88 -0.21
CA HIS A 105 5.15 -8.43 -0.09
C HIS A 105 4.58 -7.86 -1.40
N TRP A 106 5.30 -6.96 -2.06
CA TRP A 106 4.86 -6.38 -3.34
C TRP A 106 4.86 -7.39 -4.48
N LYS A 107 5.79 -8.35 -4.47
CA LYS A 107 5.80 -9.46 -5.43
C LYS A 107 4.59 -10.38 -5.25
N ASN A 108 4.18 -10.63 -4.02
CA ASN A 108 2.97 -11.42 -3.74
C ASN A 108 1.73 -10.70 -4.25
N LEU A 109 1.60 -9.40 -3.97
CA LEU A 109 0.50 -8.57 -4.49
C LEU A 109 0.43 -8.55 -6.02
N LEU A 110 1.55 -8.40 -6.71
CA LEU A 110 1.60 -8.48 -8.18
C LEU A 110 1.12 -9.83 -8.73
N ARG A 111 1.39 -10.94 -8.04
CA ARG A 111 0.93 -12.29 -8.45
C ARG A 111 -0.57 -12.49 -8.27
N MET A 112 -1.19 -11.72 -7.37
CA MET A 112 -2.61 -11.76 -7.05
C MET A 112 -3.46 -10.96 -8.04
N VAL A 113 -2.83 -10.06 -8.80
CA VAL A 113 -3.51 -9.32 -9.86
C VAL A 113 -3.83 -10.31 -10.98
N PRO A 114 -5.10 -10.56 -11.32
CA PRO A 114 -5.40 -11.30 -12.53
C PRO A 114 -4.78 -10.51 -13.68
N ILE A 115 -3.81 -11.11 -14.37
CA ILE A 115 -3.34 -10.61 -15.67
C ILE A 115 -4.58 -10.72 -16.55
N VAL A 116 -5.33 -9.63 -16.68
CA VAL A 116 -6.41 -9.56 -17.66
C VAL A 116 -5.69 -9.74 -19.00
N PRO A 117 -5.88 -10.86 -19.73
CA PRO A 117 -5.34 -10.94 -21.07
C PRO A 117 -5.91 -9.76 -21.85
N GLU A 118 -5.04 -9.07 -22.58
CA GLU A 118 -5.39 -7.95 -23.44
C GLU A 118 -6.72 -8.23 -24.13
N VAL A 119 -7.67 -7.31 -23.97
CA VAL A 119 -8.90 -7.32 -24.75
C VAL A 119 -8.44 -7.21 -26.20
N SER A 120 -8.43 -8.33 -26.92
CA SER A 120 -8.24 -8.36 -28.36
C SER A 120 -9.22 -7.35 -28.95
N ALA A 121 -8.67 -6.30 -29.56
CA ALA A 121 -9.44 -5.29 -30.26
C ALA A 121 -10.40 -5.95 -31.26
N PRO A 122 -11.62 -5.42 -31.44
CA PRO A 122 -12.53 -5.94 -32.44
C PRO A 122 -11.93 -5.68 -33.83
N VAL A 123 -11.85 -6.75 -34.64
CA VAL A 123 -11.62 -6.71 -36.09
C VAL A 123 -12.94 -6.46 -36.78
#